data_AF-A0A8T4WN95-F1
#
_entry.id   AF-A0A8T4WN95-F1
#
_cell.length_a   1.000
_cell.length_b   1.000
_cell.length_c   1.000
_cell.angle_alpha   90.00
_cell.angle_beta   90.00
_cell.angle_gamma   90.00
#
_symmetry.space_group_name_H-M   'P 1'
#
loop_
_entity.id
_entity.type
_entity.pdbx_description
1 polymer ?
#
loop_
_entity_poly.entity_id
_entity_poly.type
_entity_poly.pdbx_seq_one_letter_code
_entity_poly.pdbx_strand_id
1 'polypeptide(L)'
;MQIPFDLISLSSIIAAVVSFLLSTYLFKVWHDQPGRLYTDLPLMFGFTFIGQALNSLIQGLTLGGFLPSTMTVFRIRSLVICITTFPLLGALLNIWLSKFKDHHLKIMAVLVAYWITISLFAPSQNMIMLLHMPILLVLMLGLIATFFITWRTGKLKEVRSDLLLLSLLLSLVSQLFRIPLLDIGAGFISDVLNVVAILVATLALTNPWFGNSQAHLPESSDMDYM
;
A
#
# COMPACT_ATOMS: atom_id res chain seq x y z
N MET A 1 -21.21 20.58 -13.81
CA MET A 1 -20.93 19.46 -12.86
C MET A 1 -20.11 18.31 -13.47
N GLN A 2 -19.71 18.33 -14.76
CA GLN A 2 -18.90 17.24 -15.36
C GLN A 2 -17.41 17.26 -14.96
N ILE A 3 -16.79 18.44 -14.86
CA ILE A 3 -15.35 18.58 -14.58
C ILE A 3 -14.86 17.82 -13.32
N PRO A 4 -15.50 17.92 -12.13
CA PRO A 4 -15.01 17.19 -10.95
C PRO A 4 -15.19 15.67 -11.09
N PHE A 5 -16.22 15.23 -11.80
CA PHE A 5 -16.49 13.81 -12.03
C PHE A 5 -15.42 13.17 -12.94
N ASP A 6 -15.09 13.85 -14.03
CA ASP A 6 -14.07 13.40 -14.98
C ASP A 6 -12.68 13.34 -14.32
N LEU A 7 -12.37 14.32 -13.46
CA LEU A 7 -11.09 14.40 -12.76
C LEU A 7 -10.94 13.27 -11.73
N ILE A 8 -12.01 12.92 -11.00
CA ILE A 8 -11.98 11.81 -10.04
C ILE A 8 -11.79 10.47 -10.76
N SER A 9 -12.57 10.22 -11.82
CA SER A 9 -12.46 8.99 -12.60
C SER A 9 -11.06 8.84 -13.21
N LEU A 10 -10.57 9.90 -13.84
CA LEU A 10 -9.23 9.93 -14.43
C LEU A 10 -8.13 9.69 -13.38
N SER A 11 -8.23 10.33 -12.22
CA SER A 11 -7.26 10.15 -11.13
C SER A 11 -7.20 8.70 -10.64
N SER A 12 -8.35 8.03 -10.55
CA SER A 12 -8.45 6.63 -10.14
C SER A 12 -7.85 5.69 -11.19
N ILE A 13 -8.05 5.99 -12.48
CA ILE A 13 -7.46 5.23 -13.59
C ILE A 13 -5.94 5.41 -13.61
N ILE A 14 -5.44 6.63 -13.45
CA ILE A 14 -4.01 6.91 -13.36
C ILE A 14 -3.39 6.15 -12.19
N ALA A 15 -4.01 6.20 -11.01
CA ALA A 15 -3.58 5.45 -9.83
C ALA A 15 -3.54 3.93 -10.11
N ALA A 16 -4.53 3.41 -10.83
CA ALA A 16 -4.58 1.99 -11.21
C ALA A 16 -3.40 1.61 -12.12
N VAL A 17 -3.16 2.39 -13.17
CA VAL A 17 -2.07 2.15 -14.14
C VAL A 17 -0.70 2.24 -13.45
N VAL A 18 -0.45 3.30 -12.68
CA VAL A 18 0.82 3.47 -11.96
C VAL A 18 1.06 2.33 -10.98
N SER A 19 0.03 1.94 -10.21
CA SER A 19 0.14 0.82 -9.26
C SER A 19 0.41 -0.50 -9.98
N PHE A 20 -0.22 -0.75 -11.13
CA PHE A 20 0.01 -1.95 -11.92
C PHE A 20 1.43 -2.02 -12.49
N LEU A 21 1.94 -0.92 -13.04
CA LEU A 21 3.30 -0.83 -13.56
C LEU A 21 4.32 -1.04 -12.43
N LEU A 22 4.13 -0.40 -11.29
CA LEU A 22 4.99 -0.57 -10.13
C LEU A 22 4.96 -2.02 -9.60
N SER A 23 3.77 -2.61 -9.49
CA SER A 23 3.62 -4.02 -9.11
C SER A 23 4.43 -4.92 -10.04
N THR A 24 4.31 -4.73 -11.36
CA THR A 24 5.04 -5.52 -12.36
C THR A 24 6.55 -5.36 -12.22
N TYR A 25 7.02 -4.12 -12.00
CA TYR A 25 8.42 -3.83 -11.72
C TYR A 25 8.91 -4.57 -10.46
N LEU A 26 8.17 -4.51 -9.36
CA LEU A 26 8.54 -5.16 -8.10
C LEU A 26 8.57 -6.69 -8.20
N PHE A 27 7.64 -7.29 -8.93
CA PHE A 27 7.67 -8.73 -9.22
C PHE A 27 8.91 -9.11 -10.03
N LYS A 28 9.29 -8.28 -11.01
CA LYS A 28 10.53 -8.50 -11.77
C LYS A 28 11.76 -8.42 -10.85
N VAL A 29 11.85 -7.37 -10.02
CA VAL A 29 12.95 -7.21 -9.04
C VAL A 29 13.03 -8.41 -8.12
N TRP A 30 11.90 -8.89 -7.59
CA TRP A 30 11.86 -10.10 -6.75
C TRP A 30 12.29 -11.36 -7.51
N HIS A 31 11.83 -11.52 -8.74
CA HIS A 31 12.16 -12.70 -9.56
C HIS A 31 13.67 -12.79 -9.86
N ASP A 32 14.31 -11.64 -10.06
CA ASP A 32 15.74 -11.53 -10.40
C ASP A 32 16.67 -11.70 -9.18
N GLN A 33 16.13 -11.79 -7.95
CA GLN A 33 16.93 -11.98 -6.73
C GLN A 33 17.38 -13.45 -6.55
N PRO A 34 18.69 -13.72 -6.32
CA PRO A 34 19.23 -15.08 -6.23
C PRO A 34 18.82 -15.85 -4.94
N GLY A 35 18.32 -15.16 -3.92
CA GLY A 35 17.92 -15.72 -2.62
C GLY A 35 16.46 -15.45 -2.26
N ARG A 36 15.55 -15.50 -3.23
CA ARG A 36 14.14 -15.12 -3.08
C ARG A 36 13.43 -15.88 -1.95
N LEU A 37 12.77 -15.14 -1.07
CA LEU A 37 11.85 -15.62 -0.06
C LEU A 37 10.43 -15.12 -0.38
N TYR A 38 9.43 -15.91 0.03
CA TYR A 38 8.02 -15.51 -0.11
C TYR A 38 7.63 -14.35 0.81
N THR A 39 8.51 -13.91 1.70
CA THR A 39 8.29 -12.81 2.64
C THR A 39 9.07 -11.55 2.28
N ASP A 40 9.71 -11.53 1.10
CA ASP A 40 10.52 -10.39 0.68
C ASP A 40 9.66 -9.15 0.44
N LEU A 41 10.21 -7.99 0.79
CA LEU A 41 9.53 -6.71 0.66
C LEU A 41 9.05 -6.40 -0.77
N PRO A 42 9.86 -6.62 -1.84
CA PRO A 42 9.40 -6.38 -3.20
C PRO A 42 8.17 -7.23 -3.55
N LEU A 43 8.12 -8.50 -3.12
CA LEU A 43 6.97 -9.36 -3.36
C LEU A 43 5.72 -8.88 -2.60
N MET A 44 5.87 -8.56 -1.32
CA MET A 44 4.78 -8.07 -0.48
C MET A 44 4.21 -6.75 -1.00
N PHE A 45 5.08 -5.83 -1.42
CA PHE A 45 4.65 -4.59 -2.07
C PHE A 45 4.05 -4.83 -3.45
N GLY A 46 4.58 -5.77 -4.24
CA GLY A 46 3.97 -6.19 -5.51
C GLY A 46 2.51 -6.60 -5.33
N PHE A 47 2.22 -7.51 -4.39
CA PHE A 47 0.84 -7.89 -4.07
C PHE A 47 0.00 -6.73 -3.51
N THR A 48 0.61 -5.82 -2.75
CA THR A 48 -0.07 -4.63 -2.26
C THR A 48 -0.53 -3.73 -3.41
N PHE A 49 0.37 -3.47 -4.37
CA PHE A 49 0.11 -2.59 -5.51
C PHE A 49 -0.80 -3.22 -6.56
N ILE A 50 -0.80 -4.54 -6.76
CA ILE A 50 -1.80 -5.18 -7.63
C ILE A 50 -3.20 -5.06 -7.03
N GLY A 51 -3.37 -5.29 -5.72
CA GLY A 51 -4.64 -5.08 -5.04
C GLY A 51 -5.09 -3.63 -5.11
N GLN A 52 -4.15 -2.69 -4.93
CA GLN A 52 -4.41 -1.25 -5.06
C GLN A 52 -4.81 -0.86 -6.50
N ALA A 53 -4.17 -1.46 -7.51
CA ALA A 53 -4.49 -1.21 -8.91
C ALA A 53 -5.92 -1.65 -9.24
N LEU A 54 -6.29 -2.86 -8.83
CA LEU A 54 -7.64 -3.41 -9.00
C LEU A 54 -8.68 -2.57 -8.25
N ASN A 55 -8.40 -2.20 -7.00
CA ASN A 55 -9.29 -1.35 -6.20
C ASN A 55 -9.52 0.01 -6.85
N SER A 56 -8.45 0.66 -7.33
CA SER A 56 -8.51 1.96 -7.99
C SER A 56 -9.22 1.87 -9.35
N LEU A 57 -9.03 0.78 -10.09
CA LEU A 57 -9.73 0.52 -11.34
C LEU A 57 -11.24 0.35 -11.12
N ILE A 58 -11.65 -0.49 -10.17
CA ILE A 58 -13.08 -0.69 -9.84
C ILE A 58 -13.70 0.64 -9.39
N GLN A 59 -12.99 1.39 -8.56
CA GLN A 59 -13.44 2.73 -8.13
C GLN A 59 -13.59 3.68 -9.33
N GLY A 60 -12.58 3.77 -10.20
CA GLY A 60 -12.62 4.63 -11.39
C GLY A 60 -13.75 4.26 -12.34
N LEU A 61 -13.96 2.96 -12.60
CA LEU A 61 -15.06 2.48 -13.44
C LEU A 61 -16.44 2.77 -12.83
N THR A 62 -16.59 2.62 -11.51
CA THR A 62 -17.84 2.93 -10.81
C THR A 62 -18.12 4.43 -10.85
N LEU A 63 -17.09 5.23 -10.59
CA LEU A 63 -17.18 6.68 -10.62
C LEU A 63 -17.33 7.22 -12.03
N GLY A 64 -16.84 6.56 -13.08
CA GLY A 64 -17.07 6.94 -14.47
C GLY A 64 -18.45 6.51 -15.01
N GLY A 65 -19.28 5.83 -14.22
CA GLY A 65 -20.58 5.32 -14.64
C GLY A 65 -20.54 4.05 -15.49
N PHE A 66 -19.35 3.44 -15.68
CA PHE A 66 -19.19 2.18 -16.40
C PHE A 66 -19.57 0.96 -15.55
N LEU A 67 -19.41 1.06 -14.23
CA LEU A 67 -19.88 0.07 -13.27
C LEU A 67 -21.00 0.66 -12.40
N PRO A 68 -22.08 -0.09 -12.12
CA PRO A 68 -23.16 0.40 -11.29
C PRO A 68 -22.74 0.39 -9.81
N SER A 69 -23.08 1.45 -9.06
CA SER A 69 -22.83 1.56 -7.62
C SER A 69 -23.79 0.67 -6.81
N THR A 70 -23.58 -0.65 -6.90
CA THR A 70 -24.40 -1.68 -6.24
C THR A 70 -23.67 -2.26 -5.03
N MET A 71 -24.44 -2.87 -4.12
CA MET A 71 -23.86 -3.63 -3.01
C MET A 71 -22.93 -4.75 -3.51
N THR A 72 -23.27 -5.41 -4.62
CA THR A 72 -22.45 -6.49 -5.20
C THR A 72 -21.07 -6.00 -5.62
N VAL A 73 -20.99 -4.88 -6.36
CA VAL A 73 -19.70 -4.27 -6.75
C VAL A 73 -18.89 -3.85 -5.53
N PHE A 74 -19.56 -3.31 -4.50
CA PHE A 74 -18.92 -2.93 -3.25
C PHE A 74 -18.32 -4.14 -2.50
N ARG A 75 -19.01 -5.29 -2.48
CA ARG A 75 -18.50 -6.54 -1.88
C ARG A 75 -17.28 -7.07 -2.64
N ILE A 76 -17.32 -7.07 -3.97
CA ILE A 76 -16.17 -7.45 -4.80
C ILE A 76 -14.98 -6.54 -4.49
N ARG A 77 -15.20 -5.22 -4.44
CA ARG A 77 -14.16 -4.25 -4.09
C ARG A 77 -13.57 -4.51 -2.70
N SER A 78 -14.41 -4.82 -1.71
CA SER A 78 -13.96 -5.18 -0.36
C SER A 78 -13.08 -6.43 -0.35
N LEU A 79 -13.37 -7.44 -1.17
CA LEU A 79 -12.52 -8.63 -1.33
C LEU A 79 -11.20 -8.31 -2.03
N VAL A 80 -11.20 -7.39 -3.00
CA VAL A 80 -9.96 -6.93 -3.67
C VAL A 80 -9.02 -6.23 -2.68
N ILE A 81 -9.56 -5.42 -1.75
CA ILE A 81 -8.75 -4.75 -0.71
C ILE A 81 -8.05 -5.78 0.20
N CYS A 82 -8.60 -6.98 0.34
CA CYS A 82 -7.95 -8.07 1.08
C CYS A 82 -6.59 -8.44 0.45
N ILE A 83 -6.46 -8.43 -0.88
CA ILE A 83 -5.19 -8.66 -1.60
C ILE A 83 -4.14 -7.61 -1.22
N THR A 84 -4.57 -6.36 -0.99
CA THR A 84 -3.68 -5.29 -0.50
C THR A 84 -3.30 -5.50 0.95
N THR A 85 -4.26 -5.92 1.78
CA THR A 85 -4.15 -5.86 3.23
C THR A 85 -3.34 -7.01 3.83
N PHE A 86 -3.49 -8.23 3.31
CA PHE A 86 -2.84 -9.41 3.87
C PHE A 86 -1.31 -9.47 3.67
N PRO A 87 -0.74 -9.07 2.53
CA PRO A 87 0.71 -8.92 2.39
C PRO A 87 1.28 -7.95 3.42
N LEU A 88 0.59 -6.83 3.68
CA LEU A 88 1.01 -5.84 4.67
C LEU A 88 0.97 -6.41 6.09
N LEU A 89 -0.08 -7.15 6.44
CA LEU A 89 -0.13 -7.88 7.71
C LEU A 89 1.02 -8.89 7.82
N GLY A 90 1.28 -9.67 6.77
CA GLY A 90 2.37 -10.65 6.74
C GLY A 90 3.73 -9.98 6.97
N ALA A 91 3.97 -8.84 6.33
CA ALA A 91 5.18 -8.04 6.55
C ALA A 91 5.28 -7.56 8.00
N LEU A 92 4.20 -7.00 8.56
CA LEU A 92 4.18 -6.51 9.95
C LEU A 92 4.40 -7.63 10.96
N LEU A 93 3.76 -8.80 10.79
CA LEU A 93 3.96 -9.95 11.66
C LEU A 93 5.40 -10.45 11.62
N ASN A 94 6.01 -10.51 10.43
CA ASN A 94 7.41 -10.90 10.29
C ASN A 94 8.38 -9.92 10.96
N ILE A 95 8.08 -8.61 10.91
CA ILE A 95 8.94 -7.58 11.49
C ILE A 95 8.74 -7.47 13.02
N TRP A 96 7.51 -7.26 13.47
CA TRP A 96 7.20 -6.98 14.88
C TRP A 96 7.06 -8.22 15.73
N LEU A 97 6.61 -9.32 15.13
CA LEU A 97 6.26 -10.55 15.83
C LEU A 97 7.15 -11.73 15.41
N SER A 98 8.41 -11.45 15.09
CA SER A 98 9.40 -12.41 14.58
C SER A 98 9.67 -13.61 15.51
N LYS A 99 9.33 -13.49 16.81
CA LYS A 99 9.43 -14.59 17.79
C LYS A 99 8.30 -15.61 17.70
N PHE A 100 7.15 -15.26 17.13
CA PHE A 100 5.94 -16.10 17.12
C PHE A 100 5.57 -16.59 15.71
N LYS A 101 6.56 -16.99 14.91
CA LYS A 101 6.38 -17.36 13.49
C LYS A 101 5.32 -18.45 13.27
N ASP A 102 5.24 -19.42 14.18
CA ASP A 102 4.28 -20.53 14.10
C ASP A 102 2.81 -20.07 14.18
N HIS A 103 2.57 -18.88 14.72
CA HIS A 103 1.24 -18.30 14.87
C HIS A 103 0.87 -17.35 13.73
N HIS A 104 1.82 -16.95 12.88
CA HIS A 104 1.57 -15.98 11.81
C HIS A 104 0.48 -16.46 10.85
N LEU A 105 0.59 -17.71 10.38
CA LEU A 105 -0.41 -18.30 9.48
C LEU A 105 -1.80 -18.36 10.13
N LYS A 106 -1.88 -18.69 11.43
CA LYS A 106 -3.14 -18.75 12.17
C LYS A 106 -3.80 -17.37 12.27
N ILE A 107 -3.01 -16.34 12.61
CA ILE A 107 -3.50 -14.96 12.69
C ILE A 107 -3.98 -14.49 11.31
N MET A 108 -3.19 -14.73 10.26
CA MET A 108 -3.59 -14.39 8.90
C MET A 108 -4.87 -15.12 8.49
N ALA A 109 -4.99 -16.43 8.74
CA ALA A 109 -6.16 -17.21 8.39
C ALA A 109 -7.44 -16.73 9.11
N VAL A 110 -7.34 -16.43 10.41
CA VAL A 110 -8.46 -15.88 11.18
C VAL A 110 -8.90 -14.53 10.61
N LEU A 111 -7.94 -13.65 10.28
CA LEU A 111 -8.28 -12.34 9.74
C LEU A 111 -8.83 -12.42 8.29
N VAL A 112 -8.33 -13.34 7.46
CA VAL A 112 -8.90 -13.64 6.12
C VAL A 112 -10.33 -14.14 6.25
N ALA A 113 -10.57 -15.11 7.14
CA ALA A 113 -11.91 -15.63 7.38
C ALA A 113 -12.85 -14.51 7.86
N TYR A 114 -12.43 -13.71 8.84
CA TYR A 114 -13.19 -12.54 9.30
C TYR A 114 -13.52 -11.60 8.14
N TRP A 115 -12.52 -11.21 7.33
CA TRP A 115 -12.69 -10.29 6.22
C TRP A 115 -13.72 -10.81 5.22
N ILE A 116 -13.58 -12.05 4.77
CA ILE A 116 -14.49 -12.69 3.82
C ILE A 116 -15.91 -12.76 4.40
N THR A 117 -16.05 -13.16 5.67
CA THR A 117 -17.36 -13.22 6.34
C THR A 117 -18.03 -11.85 6.34
N ILE A 118 -17.32 -10.78 6.72
CA ILE A 118 -17.91 -9.44 6.72
C ILE A 118 -18.24 -8.98 5.30
N SER A 119 -17.34 -9.17 4.33
CA SER A 119 -17.58 -8.78 2.92
C SER A 119 -18.81 -9.48 2.33
N LEU A 120 -19.05 -10.75 2.63
CA LEU A 120 -20.16 -11.51 2.04
C LEU A 120 -21.49 -11.31 2.76
N PHE A 121 -21.48 -11.26 4.09
CA PHE A 121 -22.71 -11.35 4.89
C PHE A 121 -23.18 -10.01 5.48
N ALA A 122 -22.38 -8.95 5.45
CA ALA A 122 -22.83 -7.67 5.96
C ALA A 122 -24.04 -7.12 5.17
N PRO A 123 -25.03 -6.53 5.86
CA PRO A 123 -26.30 -6.10 5.26
C PRO A 123 -26.20 -4.77 4.50
N SER A 124 -25.16 -3.97 4.75
CA SER A 124 -25.00 -2.64 4.16
C SER A 124 -23.54 -2.29 3.91
N GLN A 125 -23.29 -1.35 2.97
CA GLN A 125 -21.95 -0.84 2.68
C GLN A 125 -21.31 -0.19 3.91
N ASN A 126 -22.12 0.57 4.68
CA ASN A 126 -21.66 1.23 5.90
C ASN A 126 -21.15 0.22 6.94
N MET A 127 -21.86 -0.91 7.11
CA MET A 127 -21.43 -1.96 8.04
C MET A 127 -20.10 -2.60 7.61
N ILE A 128 -19.92 -2.84 6.31
CA ILE A 128 -18.64 -3.33 5.77
C ILE A 128 -17.52 -2.33 6.06
N MET A 129 -17.75 -1.03 5.81
CA MET A 129 -16.75 0.01 6.07
C MET A 129 -16.39 0.09 7.55
N LEU A 130 -17.40 0.17 8.42
CA LEU A 130 -17.23 0.30 9.87
C LEU A 130 -16.39 -0.85 10.46
N LEU A 131 -16.57 -2.08 9.96
CA LEU A 131 -15.89 -3.26 10.46
C LEU A 131 -14.49 -3.50 9.87
N HIS A 132 -14.21 -3.01 8.66
CA HIS A 132 -12.90 -3.14 8.03
C HIS A 132 -11.96 -1.98 8.33
N MET A 133 -12.49 -0.77 8.50
CA MET A 133 -11.69 0.44 8.68
C MET A 133 -10.75 0.38 9.89
N PRO A 134 -11.14 -0.15 11.07
CA PRO A 134 -10.24 -0.28 12.21
C PRO A 134 -9.02 -1.18 11.90
N ILE A 135 -9.23 -2.27 11.16
CA ILE A 135 -8.15 -3.18 10.77
C ILE A 135 -7.17 -2.47 9.83
N LEU A 136 -7.69 -1.79 8.82
CA LEU A 136 -6.87 -1.00 7.89
C LEU A 136 -6.07 0.08 8.61
N LEU A 137 -6.68 0.79 9.56
CA LEU A 137 -6.01 1.82 10.35
C LEU A 137 -4.87 1.23 11.20
N VAL A 138 -5.11 0.13 11.92
CA VAL A 138 -4.07 -0.52 12.73
C VAL A 138 -2.88 -0.97 11.87
N LEU A 139 -3.15 -1.57 10.70
CA LEU A 139 -2.10 -2.00 9.78
C LEU A 139 -1.34 -0.80 9.20
N MET A 140 -2.04 0.26 8.81
CA MET A 140 -1.40 1.47 8.28
C MET A 140 -0.51 2.14 9.33
N LEU A 141 -0.98 2.26 10.58
CA LEU A 141 -0.17 2.78 11.69
C LEU A 141 1.04 1.89 11.98
N GLY A 142 0.88 0.57 11.94
CA GLY A 142 1.99 -0.38 12.07
C GLY A 142 3.06 -0.17 11.00
N LEU A 143 2.66 0.03 9.74
CA LEU A 143 3.59 0.31 8.63
C LEU A 143 4.28 1.67 8.80
N ILE A 144 3.54 2.71 9.17
CA ILE A 144 4.11 4.03 9.46
C ILE A 144 5.18 3.92 10.54
N ALA A 145 4.89 3.23 11.65
CA ALA A 145 5.86 3.00 12.72
C ALA A 145 7.09 2.22 12.20
N THR A 146 6.87 1.19 11.39
CA THR A 146 7.94 0.39 10.78
C THR A 146 8.88 1.23 9.92
N PHE A 147 8.32 2.02 9.00
CA PHE A 147 9.09 2.86 8.09
C PHE A 147 9.73 4.06 8.80
N PHE A 148 9.09 4.58 9.84
CA PHE A 148 9.69 5.59 10.70
C PHE A 148 10.95 5.07 11.40
N ILE A 149 10.89 3.89 12.03
CA ILE A 149 12.05 3.26 12.68
C ILE A 149 13.14 2.96 11.65
N THR A 150 12.74 2.40 10.50
CA THR A 150 13.66 2.09 9.41
C THR A 150 14.38 3.33 8.90
N TRP A 151 13.66 4.42 8.69
CA TRP A 151 14.22 5.71 8.26
C TRP A 151 15.20 6.25 9.31
N ARG A 152 14.81 6.23 10.59
CA ARG A 152 15.67 6.70 11.69
C ARG A 152 16.92 5.85 11.88
N THR A 153 16.88 4.57 11.54
CA THR A 153 18.00 3.63 11.71
C THR A 153 18.84 3.42 10.46
N GLY A 154 18.40 3.90 9.29
CA GLY A 154 19.11 3.74 8.02
C GLY A 154 19.24 2.29 7.53
N LYS A 155 18.38 1.38 8.00
CA LYS A 155 18.50 -0.07 7.75
C LYS A 155 18.06 -0.54 6.35
N LEU A 156 17.24 0.24 5.64
CA LEU A 156 16.82 -0.05 4.26
C LEU A 156 17.49 0.95 3.31
N LYS A 157 18.64 0.56 2.73
CA LYS A 157 19.36 1.37 1.72
C LYS A 157 18.77 1.20 0.32
N GLU A 158 18.09 0.09 0.07
CA GLU A 158 17.49 -0.25 -1.22
C GLU A 158 16.20 0.54 -1.50
N VAL A 159 15.57 1.11 -0.48
CA VAL A 159 14.29 1.80 -0.60
C VAL A 159 14.35 3.14 0.11
N ARG A 160 13.86 4.20 -0.53
CA ARG A 160 13.76 5.54 0.07
C ARG A 160 12.68 5.57 1.16
N SER A 161 13.08 5.14 2.34
CA SER A 161 12.21 4.98 3.51
C SER A 161 11.58 6.31 3.96
N ASP A 162 12.23 7.44 3.69
CA ASP A 162 11.71 8.79 3.87
C ASP A 162 10.48 9.06 2.99
N LEU A 163 10.60 8.78 1.69
CA LEU A 163 9.50 8.96 0.74
C LEU A 163 8.37 7.95 0.98
N LEU A 164 8.69 6.70 1.34
CA LEU A 164 7.67 5.72 1.73
C LEU A 164 6.91 6.15 2.99
N LEU A 165 7.60 6.70 3.99
CA LEU A 165 6.92 7.23 5.17
C LEU A 165 5.98 8.38 4.79
N LEU A 166 6.44 9.30 3.93
CA LEU A 166 5.62 10.40 3.45
C LEU A 166 4.39 9.90 2.68
N SER A 167 4.54 8.91 1.79
CA SER A 167 3.40 8.35 1.05
C SER A 167 2.38 7.66 1.97
N LEU A 168 2.84 6.95 3.00
CA LEU A 168 1.96 6.32 3.98
C LEU A 168 1.19 7.37 4.80
N LEU A 169 1.84 8.47 5.20
CA LEU A 169 1.19 9.58 5.89
C LEU A 169 0.15 10.26 5.00
N LEU A 170 0.47 10.53 3.73
CA LEU A 170 -0.48 11.08 2.77
C LEU A 170 -1.67 10.14 2.53
N SER A 171 -1.42 8.83 2.46
CA SER A 171 -2.47 7.82 2.33
C SER A 171 -3.37 7.79 3.56
N LEU A 172 -2.81 7.88 4.76
CA LEU A 172 -3.57 7.92 6.01
C LEU A 172 -4.47 9.16 6.07
N VAL A 173 -3.91 10.34 5.74
CA VAL A 173 -4.67 11.59 5.66
C VAL A 173 -5.80 11.46 4.62
N SER A 174 -5.50 10.96 3.42
CA SER A 174 -6.51 10.74 2.38
C SER A 174 -7.68 9.87 2.89
N GLN A 175 -7.39 8.78 3.61
CA GLN A 175 -8.42 7.87 4.13
C GLN A 175 -9.22 8.47 5.29
N LEU A 176 -8.56 9.12 6.26
CA LEU A 176 -9.23 9.72 7.41
C LEU A 176 -10.19 10.85 6.98
N PHE A 177 -9.77 11.65 6.00
CA PHE A 177 -10.59 12.74 5.49
C PHE A 177 -11.60 12.29 4.42
N ARG A 178 -11.58 11.03 3.98
CA ARG A 178 -12.46 10.55 2.89
C ARG A 178 -13.94 10.80 3.20
N ILE A 179 -14.40 10.33 4.35
CA ILE A 179 -15.81 10.43 4.76
C ILE A 179 -16.23 11.90 4.92
N PRO A 180 -15.56 12.73 5.76
CA PRO A 180 -15.98 14.12 5.93
C PRO A 180 -15.87 14.95 4.65
N LEU A 181 -14.91 14.66 3.76
CA LEU A 181 -14.80 15.35 2.47
C LEU A 181 -15.93 14.95 1.50
N LEU A 182 -16.38 13.70 1.53
CA LEU A 182 -17.53 13.27 0.74
C LEU A 182 -18.81 13.99 1.17
N ASP A 183 -19.01 14.18 2.48
CA ASP A 183 -20.20 14.82 3.03
C ASP A 183 -20.34 16.29 2.58
N ILE A 184 -19.21 16.99 2.37
CA ILE A 184 -19.19 18.37 1.88
C ILE A 184 -19.02 18.48 0.34
N GLY A 185 -19.08 17.36 -0.39
CA GLY A 185 -18.91 17.32 -1.85
C GLY A 185 -17.47 17.53 -2.35
N ALA A 186 -16.49 17.54 -1.45
CA ALA A 186 -15.06 17.71 -1.74
C ALA A 186 -14.28 16.37 -1.79
N GLY A 187 -14.97 15.25 -2.02
CA GLY A 187 -14.37 13.90 -2.03
C GLY A 187 -13.18 13.75 -2.99
N PHE A 188 -13.14 14.54 -4.07
CA PHE A 188 -12.04 14.55 -5.03
C PHE A 188 -10.68 14.88 -4.40
N ILE A 189 -10.64 15.67 -3.32
CA ILE A 189 -9.40 16.04 -2.63
C ILE A 189 -8.75 14.79 -2.04
N SER A 190 -9.54 13.90 -1.44
CA SER A 190 -9.06 12.62 -0.92
C SER A 190 -8.52 11.73 -2.04
N ASP A 191 -9.18 11.69 -3.20
CA ASP A 191 -8.69 10.93 -4.36
C ASP A 191 -7.36 11.48 -4.89
N VAL A 192 -7.25 12.80 -5.05
CA VAL A 192 -6.00 13.45 -5.48
C VAL A 192 -4.87 13.19 -4.50
N LEU A 193 -5.11 13.32 -3.20
CA LEU A 193 -4.11 12.99 -2.17
C LEU A 193 -3.65 11.53 -2.26
N ASN A 194 -4.57 10.61 -2.54
CA ASN A 194 -4.23 9.19 -2.73
C ASN A 194 -3.36 8.97 -3.98
N VAL A 195 -3.65 9.65 -5.10
CA VAL A 195 -2.80 9.59 -6.30
C VAL A 195 -1.40 10.13 -6.00
N VAL A 196 -1.29 11.27 -5.33
CA VAL A 196 0.00 11.84 -4.92
C VAL A 196 0.74 10.86 -4.01
N ALA A 197 0.06 10.24 -3.05
CA ALA A 197 0.66 9.23 -2.20
C ALA A 197 1.22 8.04 -3.01
N ILE A 198 0.47 7.53 -3.98
CA ILE A 198 0.93 6.44 -4.87
C ILE A 198 2.15 6.87 -5.67
N LEU A 199 2.15 8.07 -6.27
CA LEU A 199 3.29 8.58 -7.03
C LEU A 199 4.55 8.72 -6.16
N VAL A 200 4.41 9.23 -4.94
CA VAL A 200 5.51 9.32 -3.98
C VAL A 200 6.00 7.92 -3.60
N ALA A 201 5.08 6.95 -3.38
CA ALA A 201 5.46 5.57 -3.09
C ALA A 201 6.18 4.91 -4.27
N THR A 202 5.75 5.17 -5.51
CA THR A 202 6.43 4.72 -6.73
C THR A 202 7.85 5.25 -6.77
N LEU A 203 8.05 6.56 -6.59
CA LEU A 203 9.38 7.17 -6.54
C LEU A 203 10.23 6.57 -5.41
N ALA A 204 9.62 6.27 -4.28
CA ALA A 204 10.33 5.70 -3.14
C ALA A 204 10.89 4.30 -3.41
N LEU A 205 10.17 3.51 -4.22
CA LEU A 205 10.46 2.11 -4.51
C LEU A 205 11.28 1.91 -5.80
N THR A 206 11.20 2.83 -6.76
CA THR A 206 11.93 2.72 -8.04
C THR A 206 13.26 3.47 -8.06
N ASN A 207 13.47 4.43 -7.15
CA ASN A 207 14.70 5.24 -7.09
C ASN A 207 15.54 4.90 -5.85
N PRO A 208 16.33 3.82 -5.87
CA PRO A 208 17.14 3.42 -4.72
C PRO A 208 18.35 4.37 -4.53
N TRP A 209 18.74 4.61 -3.27
CA TRP A 209 19.83 5.53 -2.89
C TRP A 209 21.23 4.91 -3.07
N PHE A 210 21.47 4.20 -4.18
CA PHE A 210 22.75 3.50 -4.41
C PHE A 210 23.92 4.45 -4.73
N GLY A 211 23.67 5.73 -5.04
CA GLY A 211 24.69 6.64 -5.56
C GLY A 211 25.52 7.45 -4.55
N ASN A 212 25.02 7.77 -3.35
CA ASN A 212 25.64 8.83 -2.53
C ASN A 212 26.47 8.35 -1.33
N SER A 213 26.50 7.04 -1.02
CA SER A 213 27.28 6.52 0.12
C SER A 213 28.70 6.04 -0.26
N GLN A 214 29.02 5.88 -1.53
CA GLN A 214 30.39 5.53 -1.96
C GLN A 214 31.32 6.76 -2.05
N ALA A 215 30.78 7.99 -1.95
CA ALA A 215 31.57 9.22 -1.95
C ALA A 215 32.16 9.59 -0.57
N HIS A 216 31.92 8.79 0.47
CA HIS A 216 32.36 9.05 1.85
C HIS A 216 33.09 7.88 2.51
N LEU A 217 33.46 6.85 1.75
CA LEU A 217 34.57 6.03 2.19
C LEU A 217 35.82 6.83 1.83
N PRO A 218 36.57 7.41 2.80
CA PRO A 218 37.92 7.81 2.48
C PRO A 218 38.59 6.57 1.86
N GLU A 219 39.15 6.73 0.66
CA GLU A 219 40.16 5.81 0.19
C GLU A 219 41.06 5.56 1.39
N SER A 220 41.13 4.32 1.84
CA SER A 220 42.20 3.87 2.71
C SER A 220 43.47 3.96 1.86
N SER A 221 43.95 5.20 1.68
CA SER A 221 45.33 5.52 1.47
C SER A 221 46.07 4.86 2.63
N ASP A 222 47.03 4.02 2.25
CA ASP A 222 48.20 3.73 3.03
C ASP A 222 47.94 3.09 4.40
N MET A 223 47.63 1.80 4.36
CA MET A 223 48.13 0.90 5.40
C MET A 223 49.12 -0.06 4.75
N ASP A 224 50.20 0.54 4.22
CA ASP A 224 51.52 -0.06 4.19
C ASP A 224 51.87 -0.47 5.62
N TYR A 225 51.68 -1.74 5.94
CA TYR A 225 52.36 -2.36 7.07
C TYR A 225 53.58 -3.10 6.54
N MET A 226 54.73 -2.44 6.72
CA MET A 226 56.04 -3.06 6.87
C MET A 226 56.03 -4.18 7.92
#